data_AF-A0A0W8FZY5-F1
#
_entry.id   AF-A0A0W8FZY5-F1
#
_cell.length_a   1.000
_cell.length_b   1.000
_cell.length_c   1.000
_cell.angle_alpha   90.00
_cell.angle_beta   90.00
_cell.angle_gamma   90.00
#
_symmetry.space_group_name_H-M   'P 1'
#
loop_
_entity.id
_entity.type
_entity.pdbx_description
1 polymer ?
#
loop_
_entity_poly.entity_id
_entity_poly.type
_entity_poly.pdbx_seq_one_letter_code
_entity_poly.pdbx_strand_id
1 'polypeptide(L)'
;MKKIVPIVVFFIVLSISSFAQGKIITKAEADEIFGPVKSKIRFSSKVLESYVQKNDYVMFRYVKDKVNILGNNRSPLFKQFDVKNNDVYFVFGSDVVKELLALGAEDDTYIEQRDSTISLSNGTNVGEWSPACPPCCPMCEE
;
A
#
# COMPACT_ATOMS: atom_id res chain seq x y z
N MET A 1 36.00 -2.08 50.03
CA MET A 1 35.59 -3.35 49.39
C MET A 1 34.10 -3.53 49.68
N LYS A 2 33.14 -3.79 48.79
CA LYS A 2 33.03 -3.98 47.33
C LYS A 2 31.63 -3.43 47.01
N LYS A 3 31.49 -2.44 46.12
CA LYS A 3 30.17 -1.99 45.64
C LYS A 3 29.68 -3.01 44.63
N ILE A 4 28.56 -3.68 44.90
CA ILE A 4 27.94 -4.61 43.96
C ILE A 4 26.94 -3.79 43.13
N VAL A 5 27.33 -3.51 41.90
CA VAL A 5 26.46 -2.97 40.85
C VAL A 5 25.75 -4.17 40.21
N PRO A 6 24.41 -4.25 40.19
CA PRO A 6 23.74 -5.12 39.24
C PRO A 6 23.61 -4.36 37.93
N ILE A 7 24.45 -4.75 36.99
CA ILE A 7 24.29 -4.54 35.56
C ILE A 7 22.98 -5.22 35.17
N VAL A 8 21.91 -4.45 34.94
CA VAL A 8 20.71 -4.92 34.24
C VAL A 8 20.81 -4.44 32.81
N VAL A 9 21.50 -5.25 32.01
CA VAL A 9 21.40 -5.25 30.56
C VAL A 9 20.03 -5.83 30.23
N PHE A 10 19.06 -4.96 29.93
CA PHE A 10 17.80 -5.39 29.32
C PHE A 10 17.85 -5.07 27.82
N PHE A 11 18.27 -6.08 27.05
CA PHE A 11 18.02 -6.16 25.62
C PHE A 11 16.51 -6.23 25.39
N ILE A 12 15.90 -5.15 24.89
CA ILE A 12 14.68 -5.25 24.07
C ILE A 12 15.06 -4.69 22.70
N VAL A 13 15.55 -5.57 21.83
CA VAL A 13 14.83 -6.07 20.65
C VAL A 13 14.35 -4.93 19.76
N LEU A 14 15.13 -4.71 18.71
CA LEU A 14 14.80 -4.09 17.43
C LEU A 14 13.35 -3.63 17.31
N SER A 15 13.16 -2.31 17.35
CA SER A 15 12.06 -1.68 16.62
C SER A 15 12.30 -2.00 15.14
N ILE A 16 11.74 -3.12 14.68
CA ILE A 16 11.50 -3.31 13.26
C ILE A 16 10.46 -2.23 12.95
N SER A 17 10.94 -1.06 12.51
CA SER A 17 10.11 -0.09 11.83
C SER A 17 9.68 -0.73 10.52
N SER A 18 8.75 -1.68 10.61
CA SER A 18 8.06 -2.17 9.43
C SER A 18 7.31 -0.95 8.90
N PHE A 19 7.67 -0.52 7.71
CA PHE A 19 6.88 0.39 6.90
C PHE A 19 5.60 -0.33 6.43
N ALA A 20 4.89 -1.03 7.33
CA ALA A 20 3.55 -1.54 7.12
C ALA A 20 2.61 -0.33 7.05
N GLN A 21 2.71 0.36 5.93
CA GLN A 21 1.94 1.53 5.58
C GLN A 21 0.63 1.03 4.95
N GLY A 22 -0.43 0.99 5.77
CA GLY A 22 -1.79 0.57 5.42
C GLY A 22 -2.34 -0.48 6.39
N LYS A 23 -3.65 -0.70 6.38
CA LYS A 23 -4.36 -1.66 7.25
C LYS A 23 -5.33 -2.49 6.41
N ILE A 24 -5.66 -3.72 6.81
CA ILE A 24 -6.77 -4.47 6.19
C ILE A 24 -8.05 -4.24 6.99
N ILE A 25 -9.12 -3.84 6.29
CA ILE A 25 -10.46 -3.62 6.83
C ILE A 25 -11.51 -4.32 5.97
N THR A 26 -12.74 -4.42 6.47
CA THR A 26 -13.86 -4.95 5.70
C THR A 26 -14.41 -3.92 4.71
N LYS A 27 -15.19 -4.38 3.73
CA LYS A 27 -15.91 -3.50 2.81
C LYS A 27 -16.87 -2.53 3.51
N ALA A 28 -17.59 -3.01 4.53
CA ALA A 28 -18.53 -2.17 5.28
C ALA A 28 -17.81 -1.05 6.03
N GLU A 29 -16.70 -1.37 6.70
CA GLU A 29 -15.86 -0.36 7.35
C GLU A 29 -15.25 0.62 6.33
N ALA A 30 -14.80 0.12 5.18
CA ALA A 30 -14.26 0.98 4.13
C ALA A 30 -15.31 1.95 3.57
N ASP A 31 -16.57 1.51 3.41
CA ASP A 31 -17.67 2.37 2.97
C ASP A 31 -18.01 3.44 4.02
N GLU A 32 -17.89 3.12 5.31
CA GLU A 32 -18.09 4.08 6.41
C GLU A 32 -16.96 5.13 6.47
N ILE A 33 -15.70 4.70 6.31
CA ILE A 33 -14.53 5.57 6.45
C ILE A 33 -14.28 6.41 5.18
N PHE A 34 -14.39 5.79 4.00
CA PHE A 34 -13.97 6.39 2.73
C PHE A 34 -15.13 6.72 1.78
N GLY A 35 -16.36 6.39 2.17
CA GLY A 35 -17.52 6.43 1.29
C GLY A 35 -17.55 5.26 0.30
N PRO A 36 -18.67 5.08 -0.41
CA PRO A 36 -18.88 3.94 -1.30
C PRO A 36 -17.98 4.00 -2.55
N VAL A 37 -17.71 2.84 -3.13
CA VAL A 37 -16.99 2.70 -4.40
C VAL A 37 -17.76 3.39 -5.53
N LYS A 38 -17.10 4.29 -6.27
CA LYS A 38 -17.67 4.97 -7.45
C LYS A 38 -17.40 4.22 -8.74
N SER A 39 -16.19 3.70 -8.88
CA SER A 39 -15.78 2.87 -10.01
C SER A 39 -14.65 1.93 -9.60
N LYS A 40 -14.46 0.86 -10.37
CA LYS A 40 -13.43 -0.14 -10.08
C LYS A 40 -12.85 -0.74 -11.35
N ILE A 41 -11.56 -1.06 -11.31
CA ILE A 41 -10.86 -1.79 -12.36
C ILE A 41 -10.46 -3.15 -11.81
N ARG A 42 -10.82 -4.21 -12.54
CA ARG A 42 -10.36 -5.57 -12.25
C ARG A 42 -8.87 -5.69 -12.60
N PHE A 43 -8.09 -6.29 -11.71
CA PHE A 43 -6.68 -6.56 -11.90
C PHE A 43 -6.35 -7.97 -11.40
N SER A 44 -5.46 -8.69 -12.09
CA SER A 44 -5.09 -10.04 -11.68
C SER A 44 -4.30 -10.03 -10.37
N SER A 45 -4.76 -10.79 -9.38
CA SER A 45 -4.09 -10.91 -8.08
C SER A 45 -2.70 -11.50 -8.21
N LYS A 46 -2.52 -12.49 -9.09
CA LYS A 46 -1.21 -13.08 -9.39
C LYS A 46 -0.23 -12.07 -9.99
N VAL A 47 -0.69 -11.19 -10.88
CA VAL A 47 0.18 -10.15 -11.46
C VAL A 47 0.56 -9.14 -10.38
N LEU A 48 -0.42 -8.71 -9.57
CA LEU A 48 -0.18 -7.78 -8.47
C LEU A 48 0.80 -8.38 -7.43
N GLU A 49 0.66 -9.66 -7.10
CA GLU A 49 1.58 -10.40 -6.24
C GLU A 49 3.02 -10.32 -6.77
N SER A 50 3.21 -10.55 -8.08
CA SER A 50 4.53 -10.48 -8.70
C SER A 50 5.18 -9.09 -8.62
N TYR A 51 4.38 -8.03 -8.55
CA TYR A 51 4.88 -6.67 -8.36
C TYR A 51 5.37 -6.44 -6.94
N VAL A 52 4.58 -6.85 -5.93
CA VAL A 52 4.91 -6.65 -4.51
C VAL A 52 5.95 -7.63 -3.97
N GLN A 53 6.28 -8.68 -4.73
CA GLN A 53 7.47 -9.50 -4.49
C GLN A 53 8.79 -8.79 -4.82
N LYS A 54 8.76 -7.78 -5.71
CA LYS A 54 9.96 -7.11 -6.26
C LYS A 54 10.12 -5.66 -5.82
N ASN A 55 9.14 -5.13 -5.10
CA ASN A 55 9.10 -3.74 -4.66
C ASN A 55 8.70 -3.69 -3.19
N ASP A 56 9.13 -2.67 -2.47
CA ASP A 56 8.78 -2.46 -1.05
C ASP A 56 7.39 -1.85 -0.91
N TYR A 57 6.96 -1.12 -1.95
CA TYR A 57 5.63 -0.56 -2.08
C TYR A 57 5.21 -0.52 -3.54
N VAL A 58 3.91 -0.36 -3.75
CA VAL A 58 3.33 -0.09 -5.06
C VAL A 58 2.46 1.17 -4.99
N MET A 59 2.48 1.94 -6.07
CA MET A 59 1.77 3.21 -6.16
C MET A 59 0.71 3.13 -7.24
N PHE A 60 -0.51 3.59 -6.94
CA PHE A 60 -1.64 3.56 -7.86
C PHE A 60 -2.12 4.97 -8.17
N ARG A 61 -2.50 5.18 -9.42
CA ARG A 61 -3.23 6.36 -9.85
C ARG A 61 -4.36 5.96 -10.76
N TYR A 62 -5.56 6.40 -10.41
CA TYR A 62 -6.79 6.11 -11.13
C TYR A 62 -7.31 7.40 -11.79
N VAL A 63 -7.51 7.38 -13.10
CA VAL A 63 -8.02 8.52 -13.88
C VAL A 63 -8.92 8.00 -14.99
N LYS A 64 -10.19 8.43 -15.02
CA LYS A 64 -11.14 8.13 -16.12
C LYS A 64 -11.15 6.64 -16.48
N ASP A 65 -11.40 5.79 -15.49
CA ASP A 65 -11.46 4.32 -15.63
C ASP A 65 -10.18 3.66 -16.18
N LYS A 66 -9.04 4.34 -16.02
CA LYS A 66 -7.71 3.81 -16.29
C LYS A 66 -6.86 3.88 -15.05
N VAL A 67 -5.90 2.96 -14.95
CA VAL A 67 -4.94 2.91 -13.85
C VAL A 67 -3.50 2.89 -14.36
N ASN A 68 -2.64 3.60 -13.65
CA ASN A 68 -1.20 3.38 -13.70
C ASN A 68 -0.75 2.80 -12.37
N ILE A 69 0.19 1.86 -12.43
CA ILE A 69 0.84 1.24 -11.28
C ILE A 69 2.34 1.45 -11.39
N LEU A 70 2.93 2.02 -10.35
CA LEU A 70 4.36 2.23 -10.21
C LEU A 70 4.90 1.42 -9.03
N GLY A 71 6.19 1.10 -9.06
CA GLY A 71 6.92 0.46 -7.97
C GLY A 71 7.86 1.43 -7.27
N ASN A 72 8.94 0.88 -6.71
CA ASN A 72 9.99 1.65 -6.05
C ASN A 72 10.50 2.77 -6.98
N ASN A 73 10.75 3.96 -6.40
CA ASN A 73 11.27 5.14 -7.12
C ASN A 73 10.43 5.56 -8.34
N ARG A 74 9.10 5.35 -8.29
CA ARG A 74 8.17 5.66 -9.40
C ARG A 74 8.48 4.90 -10.69
N SER A 75 9.16 3.75 -10.60
CA SER A 75 9.41 2.88 -11.75
C SER A 75 8.10 2.31 -12.31
N PRO A 76 7.84 2.35 -13.63
CA PRO A 76 6.57 1.90 -14.18
C PRO A 76 6.43 0.37 -14.14
N LEU A 77 5.33 -0.12 -13.57
CA LEU A 77 4.97 -1.54 -13.53
C LEU A 77 3.81 -1.87 -14.50
N PHE A 78 2.85 -0.96 -14.59
CA PHE A 78 1.72 -1.03 -15.51
C PHE A 78 1.30 0.38 -15.93
N LYS A 79 1.15 0.63 -17.24
CA LYS A 79 0.90 1.98 -17.78
C LYS A 79 -0.23 1.96 -18.82
N GLN A 80 -1.26 2.77 -18.59
CA GLN A 80 -2.38 3.02 -19.51
C GLN A 80 -2.49 4.49 -19.95
N PHE A 81 -1.78 5.39 -19.30
CA PHE A 81 -1.70 6.81 -19.64
C PHE A 81 -0.33 7.41 -19.26
N ASP A 82 -0.01 8.59 -19.78
CA ASP A 82 1.27 9.25 -19.50
C ASP A 82 1.37 9.77 -18.07
N VAL A 83 2.56 9.59 -17.49
CA VAL A 83 2.87 9.96 -16.11
C VAL A 83 3.68 11.25 -16.13
N LYS A 84 3.25 12.24 -15.35
CA LYS A 84 4.07 13.42 -15.06
C LYS A 84 4.80 13.22 -13.74
N ASN A 85 6.01 13.75 -13.62
CA ASN A 85 6.82 13.62 -12.39
C ASN A 85 6.15 14.23 -11.14
N ASN A 86 5.18 15.13 -11.30
CA ASN A 86 4.47 15.76 -10.19
C ASN A 86 3.08 15.16 -9.92
N ASP A 87 2.74 14.06 -10.60
CA ASP A 87 1.49 13.38 -10.37
C ASP A 87 1.48 12.74 -8.97
N VAL A 88 0.35 12.93 -8.27
CA VAL A 88 0.05 12.25 -7.00
C VAL A 88 -0.35 10.81 -7.28
N TYR A 89 0.21 9.90 -6.48
CA TYR A 89 -0.11 8.48 -6.45
C TYR A 89 -0.44 8.04 -5.01
N PHE A 90 -1.28 7.02 -4.89
CA PHE A 90 -1.66 6.39 -3.63
C PHE A 90 -0.74 5.20 -3.38
N VAL A 91 -0.08 5.16 -2.22
CA VAL A 91 0.95 4.16 -1.91
C VAL A 91 0.38 3.08 -1.01
N PHE A 92 0.72 1.83 -1.33
CA PHE A 92 0.46 0.67 -0.50
C PHE A 92 1.78 -0.04 -0.23
N GLY A 93 2.09 -0.26 1.04
CA GLY A 93 3.21 -1.12 1.42
C GLY A 93 3.00 -2.53 0.86
N SER A 94 4.06 -3.15 0.35
CA SER A 94 3.96 -4.49 -0.25
C SER A 94 3.46 -5.54 0.73
N ASP A 95 3.75 -5.39 2.02
CA ASP A 95 3.26 -6.29 3.06
C ASP A 95 1.74 -6.21 3.23
N VAL A 96 1.16 -5.00 3.14
CA VAL A 96 -0.30 -4.80 3.19
C VAL A 96 -0.96 -5.43 1.97
N VAL A 97 -0.37 -5.26 0.78
CA VAL A 97 -0.92 -5.89 -0.43
C VAL A 97 -0.82 -7.41 -0.34
N LYS A 98 0.30 -7.97 0.14
CA LYS A 98 0.44 -9.42 0.34
C LYS A 98 -0.58 -9.95 1.35
N GLU A 99 -0.78 -9.24 2.46
CA GLU A 99 -1.79 -9.59 3.47
C GLU A 99 -3.20 -9.57 2.88
N LEU A 100 -3.55 -8.52 2.12
CA LEU A 100 -4.84 -8.41 1.42
C LEU A 100 -5.07 -9.61 0.48
N LEU A 101 -4.06 -9.96 -0.33
CA LEU A 101 -4.14 -11.08 -1.27
C LEU A 101 -4.28 -12.42 -0.55
N ALA A 102 -3.55 -12.61 0.55
CA ALA A 102 -3.59 -13.84 1.34
C ALA A 102 -4.95 -14.01 2.05
N LEU A 103 -5.51 -12.94 2.61
CA LEU A 103 -6.80 -12.96 3.31
C LEU A 103 -7.99 -13.07 2.37
N GLY A 104 -7.93 -12.40 1.21
CA GLY A 104 -9.01 -12.43 0.24
C GLY A 104 -9.04 -13.72 -0.57
N ALA A 105 -7.86 -14.27 -0.92
CA ALA A 105 -7.71 -15.53 -1.66
C ALA A 105 -8.50 -15.64 -2.98
N GLU A 106 -8.88 -14.50 -3.58
CA GLU A 106 -9.51 -14.43 -4.90
C GLU A 106 -8.47 -14.21 -6.00
N ASP A 107 -8.76 -14.74 -7.19
CA ASP A 107 -7.92 -14.55 -8.40
C ASP A 107 -7.88 -13.09 -8.89
N ASP A 108 -8.88 -12.31 -8.51
CA ASP A 108 -9.09 -10.93 -8.91
C ASP A 108 -9.03 -9.96 -7.74
N THR A 109 -8.20 -8.93 -7.90
CA THR A 109 -8.15 -7.75 -7.03
C THR A 109 -8.75 -6.56 -7.76
N TYR A 110 -9.57 -5.77 -7.08
CA TYR A 110 -10.15 -4.56 -7.64
C TYR A 110 -9.41 -3.33 -7.14
N ILE A 111 -9.07 -2.44 -8.06
CA ILE A 111 -8.56 -1.10 -7.77
C ILE A 111 -9.76 -0.17 -7.83
N GLU A 112 -10.13 0.39 -6.69
CA GLU A 112 -11.40 1.07 -6.48
C GLU A 112 -11.18 2.57 -6.32
N GLN A 113 -11.91 3.37 -7.10
CA GLN A 113 -12.02 4.80 -6.89
C GLN A 113 -13.14 5.06 -5.87
N ARG A 114 -12.80 5.77 -4.80
CA ARG A 114 -13.75 6.31 -3.80
C ARG A 114 -13.71 7.83 -3.84
N ASP A 115 -14.55 8.49 -3.05
CA ASP A 115 -14.71 9.95 -3.07
C ASP A 115 -13.38 10.69 -2.80
N SER A 116 -12.62 10.24 -1.80
CA SER A 116 -11.39 10.89 -1.35
C SER A 116 -10.12 10.06 -1.52
N THR A 117 -10.22 8.81 -2.00
CA THR A 117 -9.09 7.88 -2.02
C THR A 117 -9.20 6.80 -3.09
N ILE A 118 -8.12 6.02 -3.23
CA ILE A 118 -8.11 4.74 -3.93
C ILE A 118 -7.98 3.64 -2.87
N SER A 119 -8.73 2.56 -3.01
CA SER A 119 -8.57 1.33 -2.22
C SER A 119 -8.32 0.11 -3.10
N LEU A 120 -7.77 -0.93 -2.50
CA LEU A 120 -7.65 -2.25 -3.13
C LEU A 120 -8.63 -3.20 -2.44
N SER A 121 -9.39 -4.00 -3.17
CA SER A 121 -10.23 -5.04 -2.56
C SER A 121 -9.99 -6.42 -3.17
N ASN A 122 -10.02 -7.45 -2.33
CA ASN A 122 -9.93 -8.85 -2.71
C ASN A 122 -10.86 -9.65 -1.78
N GLY A 123 -11.82 -10.39 -2.35
CA GLY A 123 -12.89 -11.01 -1.58
C GLY A 123 -13.73 -10.00 -0.80
N THR A 124 -13.82 -10.17 0.52
CA THR A 124 -14.52 -9.26 1.46
C THR A 124 -13.62 -8.21 2.09
N ASN A 125 -12.32 -8.27 1.81
CA ASN A 125 -11.29 -7.45 2.44
C ASN A 125 -10.91 -6.26 1.57
N VAL A 126 -10.52 -5.17 2.22
CA VAL A 126 -10.09 -3.92 1.61
C VAL A 126 -8.77 -3.48 2.25
N GLY A 127 -7.77 -3.22 1.42
CA GLY A 127 -6.54 -2.56 1.83
C GLY A 127 -6.81 -1.07 2.00
N GLU A 128 -6.61 -0.59 3.21
CA GLU A 128 -6.59 0.82 3.60
C GLU A 128 -5.27 1.48 3.17
N TRP A 129 -5.41 2.74 2.79
CA TRP A 129 -4.37 3.65 2.37
C TRP A 129 -3.38 4.01 3.49
N SER A 130 -2.13 4.27 3.10
CA SER A 130 -1.18 5.06 3.88
C SER A 130 -0.79 6.32 3.11
N PRO A 131 -0.32 7.40 3.77
CA PRO A 131 -0.43 8.76 3.28
C PRO A 131 0.03 8.96 1.83
N ALA A 132 -0.68 9.84 1.12
CA ALA A 132 -0.45 10.15 -0.28
C ALA A 132 1.02 10.56 -0.46
N CYS A 133 1.74 9.84 -1.33
CA CYS A 133 3.13 10.15 -1.61
C CYS A 133 3.18 11.40 -2.51
N PRO A 134 3.78 12.50 -2.04
CA PRO A 134 4.11 13.63 -2.89
C PRO A 134 5.14 13.21 -3.96
N PRO A 135 5.62 14.10 -4.84
CA PRO A 135 6.64 13.80 -5.85
C PRO A 135 7.85 12.99 -5.36
N CYS A 136 8.19 13.08 -4.06
CA CYS A 136 9.29 12.37 -3.42
C CYS A 136 8.84 11.66 -2.11
N CYS A 137 8.94 10.33 -2.06
CA CYS A 137 9.14 9.51 -0.84
C CYS A 137 10.27 8.51 -1.13
N PRO A 138 11.22 8.25 -0.21
CA PRO A 138 11.26 8.66 1.20
C PRO A 138 12.15 9.86 1.53
N MET A 139 12.90 10.45 0.60
CA MET A 139 13.75 11.62 0.88
C MET A 139 13.66 12.65 -0.25
N CYS A 140 13.24 13.87 0.09
CA CYS A 140 13.75 15.06 -0.57
C CYS A 140 15.06 15.39 0.17
N GLU A 141 16.22 15.06 -0.40
CA GLU A 141 17.43 15.79 0.00
C GLU A 141 17.39 17.14 -0.74
N GLU A 142 17.54 18.23 0.01
CA GLU A 142 17.86 19.55 -0.54
C GLU A 142 19.26 19.55 -1.15
#